data_AF-A0A535Q276-F1
#
_entry.id   AF-A0A535Q276-F1
#
_cell.length_a   1.000
_cell.length_b   1.000
_cell.length_c   1.000
_cell.angle_alpha   90.00
_cell.angle_beta   90.00
_cell.angle_gamma   90.00
#
_symmetry.space_group_name_H-M   'P 1'
#
loop_
_entity.id
_entity.type
_entity.pdbx_description
1 polymer ?
#
loop_
_entity_poly.entity_id
_entity_poly.type
_entity_poly.pdbx_seq_one_letter_code
_entity_poly.pdbx_strand_id
1 'polypeptide(L)'
;MGSALYLQRRPNDAGRSWDRALSAYEDAELEDPVLKARILGHRANIHYVAGQPQEAVRGYEAAIEAAGHVLDMQGLGGIYEGLALSLRKMGQYGRALDYAQRSLRLFQTLHDVRMSAQLRNNMAEILLEQGRPEDAKRLFLEGADELSRVGDKELLPHLLAGVAEADLELGAVEEAETGIAIALEAAEVSKDPLARLEALRIAGRISHRRGQPALARAHFEAALKVADEVGSPASKSRVSYDYARLLEADGDRSQAIRRYREAYESRLRAPGA
;
A
#
# COMPACT_ATOMS: atom_id res chain seq x y z
N MET A 1 10.06 15.36 17.34
CA MET A 1 11.27 14.73 16.74
C MET A 1 10.96 13.37 16.10
N GLY A 2 10.12 12.52 16.70
CA GLY A 2 9.74 11.20 16.15
C GLY A 2 9.11 11.23 14.75
N SER A 3 8.15 12.13 14.48
CA SER A 3 7.51 12.23 13.15
C SER A 3 8.49 12.66 12.05
N ALA A 4 9.44 13.54 12.39
CA ALA A 4 10.46 13.99 11.45
C ALA A 4 11.48 12.87 11.13
N LEU A 5 11.85 12.05 12.12
CA LEU A 5 12.74 10.89 11.92
C LEU A 5 12.06 9.77 11.11
N TYR A 6 10.74 9.61 11.27
CA TYR A 6 9.94 8.71 10.46
C TYR A 6 9.94 9.13 8.97
N LEU A 7 9.71 10.41 8.69
CA LEU A 7 9.78 10.96 7.33
C LEU A 7 11.19 10.88 6.72
N GLN A 8 12.24 10.83 7.54
CA GLN A 8 13.63 10.60 7.13
C GLN A 8 13.99 9.12 6.93
N ARG A 9 13.00 8.20 6.92
CA ARG A 9 13.20 6.75 6.80
C ARG A 9 14.13 6.15 7.87
N ARG A 10 14.09 6.70 9.10
CA ARG A 10 14.83 6.18 10.27
C ARG A 10 13.87 5.58 11.30
N PRO A 11 13.21 4.44 10.99
CA PRO A 11 12.14 3.88 11.81
C PRO A 11 12.61 3.48 13.22
N ASN A 12 13.85 2.98 13.36
CA ASN A 12 14.41 2.61 14.66
C ASN A 12 14.62 3.82 15.58
N ASP A 13 15.01 4.96 15.03
CA ASP A 13 15.26 6.18 15.79
C ASP A 13 13.95 6.91 16.11
N ALA A 14 12.98 6.82 15.20
CA ALA A 14 11.62 7.24 15.44
C ALA A 14 10.98 6.40 16.57
N GLY A 15 11.16 5.09 16.56
CA GLY A 15 10.71 4.18 17.63
C GLY A 15 11.24 4.60 19.00
N ARG A 16 12.57 4.74 19.15
CA ARG A 16 13.18 5.20 20.41
C ARG A 16 12.68 6.58 20.84
N SER A 17 12.37 7.46 19.89
CA SER A 17 11.83 8.78 20.20
C SER A 17 10.40 8.71 20.73
N TRP A 18 9.58 7.81 20.20
CA TRP A 18 8.21 7.63 20.65
C TRP A 18 8.12 6.84 21.96
N ASP A 19 9.04 5.90 22.22
CA ASP A 19 9.16 5.26 23.53
C ASP A 19 9.51 6.29 24.61
N ARG A 20 10.49 7.17 24.34
CA ARG A 20 10.81 8.29 25.25
C ARG A 20 9.63 9.24 25.45
N ALA A 21 8.87 9.51 24.39
CA ALA A 21 7.69 10.37 24.49
C ALA A 21 6.60 9.74 25.38
N LEU A 22 6.42 8.41 25.31
CA LEU A 22 5.49 7.70 26.18
C LEU A 22 5.97 7.70 27.64
N SER A 23 7.25 7.41 27.90
CA SER A 23 7.80 7.49 29.26
C SER A 23 7.67 8.89 29.84
N ALA A 24 8.01 9.93 29.08
CA ALA A 24 7.86 11.31 29.54
C ALA A 24 6.39 11.71 29.78
N TYR A 25 5.45 11.16 29.00
CA TYR A 25 4.02 11.35 29.22
C TYR A 25 3.58 10.71 30.55
N GLU A 26 4.04 9.49 30.83
CA GLU A 26 3.71 8.73 32.05
C GLU A 26 4.39 9.33 33.30
N ASP A 27 5.67 9.69 33.22
CA ASP A 27 6.44 10.29 34.31
C ASP A 27 5.89 11.67 34.72
N ALA A 28 5.31 12.41 33.76
CA ALA A 28 4.66 13.70 34.00
C ALA A 28 3.20 13.57 34.45
N GLU A 29 2.70 12.34 34.63
CA GLU A 29 1.33 12.02 35.06
C GLU A 29 0.27 12.79 34.24
N LEU A 30 0.48 12.90 32.92
CA LEU A 30 -0.44 13.64 32.06
C LEU A 30 -1.77 12.89 31.88
N GLU A 31 -2.87 13.65 31.94
CA GLU A 31 -4.24 13.16 31.67
C GLU A 31 -4.77 13.71 30.34
N ASP A 32 -3.98 13.60 29.26
CA ASP A 32 -4.38 13.96 27.90
C ASP A 32 -4.58 12.70 27.02
N PRO A 33 -5.83 12.20 26.91
CA PRO A 33 -6.14 11.00 26.13
C PRO A 33 -5.79 11.14 24.63
N VAL A 34 -5.89 12.35 24.07
CA VAL A 34 -5.58 12.60 22.65
C VAL A 34 -4.08 12.50 22.42
N LEU A 35 -3.29 13.12 23.30
CA LEU A 35 -1.83 13.04 23.22
C LEU A 35 -1.36 11.59 23.40
N LYS A 36 -1.92 10.86 24.36
CA LYS A 36 -1.60 9.45 24.58
C LYS A 36 -1.93 8.60 23.36
N ALA A 37 -3.13 8.75 22.79
CA ALA A 37 -3.54 8.05 21.57
C ALA A 37 -2.61 8.35 20.40
N ARG A 38 -2.20 9.60 20.22
CA ARG A 38 -1.26 10.00 19.15
C ARG A 38 0.12 9.37 19.33
N ILE A 39 0.65 9.35 20.56
CA ILE A 39 1.94 8.69 20.85
C ILE A 39 1.84 7.19 20.53
N LEU A 40 0.79 6.52 21.01
CA LEU A 40 0.57 5.09 20.76
C LEU A 40 0.38 4.77 19.28
N GLY A 41 -0.40 5.56 18.55
CA GLY A 41 -0.61 5.42 17.11
C GLY A 41 0.69 5.56 16.31
N HIS A 42 1.55 6.52 16.69
CA HIS A 42 2.86 6.64 16.06
C HIS A 42 3.79 5.47 16.38
N ARG A 43 3.79 4.94 17.63
CA ARG A 43 4.54 3.72 17.99
C ARG A 43 4.06 2.51 17.18
N ALA A 44 2.74 2.33 17.08
CA ALA A 44 2.14 1.27 16.28
C ALA A 44 2.57 1.33 14.81
N ASN A 45 2.64 2.54 14.26
CA ASN A 45 3.12 2.75 12.90
C ASN A 45 4.60 2.37 12.70
N ILE A 46 5.44 2.50 13.74
CA ILE A 46 6.83 1.99 13.68
C ILE A 46 6.83 0.47 13.58
N HIS A 47 6.01 -0.22 14.38
CA HIS A 47 5.86 -1.68 14.26
C HIS A 47 5.34 -2.09 12.88
N TYR A 48 4.36 -1.37 12.33
CA TYR A 48 3.85 -1.63 10.97
C TYR A 48 4.97 -1.53 9.92
N VAL A 49 5.75 -0.44 9.93
CA VAL A 49 6.86 -0.25 8.99
C VAL A 49 7.99 -1.24 9.25
N ALA A 50 8.20 -1.66 10.49
CA ALA A 50 9.15 -2.70 10.85
C ALA A 50 8.65 -4.12 10.53
N GLY A 51 7.53 -4.27 9.80
CA GLY A 51 6.94 -5.55 9.40
C GLY A 51 6.49 -6.43 10.57
N GLN A 52 6.10 -5.81 11.68
CA GLN A 52 5.56 -6.43 12.88
C GLN A 52 4.05 -6.14 12.99
N PRO A 53 3.21 -6.75 12.13
CA PRO A 53 1.80 -6.36 12.02
C PRO A 53 0.99 -6.73 13.28
N GLN A 54 1.38 -7.77 14.02
CA GLN A 54 0.68 -8.16 15.25
C GLN A 54 0.87 -7.11 16.36
N GLU A 55 2.08 -6.59 16.51
CA GLU A 55 2.43 -5.52 17.44
C GLU A 55 1.80 -4.20 17.02
N ALA A 56 1.78 -3.91 15.71
CA ALA A 56 1.10 -2.75 15.16
C ALA A 56 -0.40 -2.77 15.50
N VAL A 57 -1.10 -3.90 15.28
CA VAL A 57 -2.51 -4.07 15.64
C VAL A 57 -2.74 -3.76 17.12
N ARG A 58 -1.95 -4.37 18.03
CA ARG A 58 -2.08 -4.11 19.48
C ARG A 58 -1.86 -2.64 19.83
N GLY A 59 -0.88 -1.99 19.21
CA GLY A 59 -0.59 -0.57 19.44
C GLY A 59 -1.70 0.35 18.95
N TYR A 60 -2.30 0.07 17.79
CA TYR A 60 -3.43 0.84 17.27
C TYR A 60 -4.70 0.61 18.10
N GLU A 61 -4.98 -0.61 18.54
CA GLU A 61 -6.10 -0.91 19.44
C GLU A 61 -5.96 -0.17 20.77
N ALA A 62 -4.75 -0.15 21.36
CA ALA A 62 -4.47 0.64 22.55
C ALA A 62 -4.60 2.16 22.32
N ALA A 63 -4.24 2.66 21.13
CA ALA A 63 -4.42 4.06 20.77
C ALA A 63 -5.92 4.44 20.67
N ILE A 64 -6.76 3.55 20.13
CA ILE A 64 -8.22 3.75 20.06
C ILE A 64 -8.81 3.76 21.46
N GLU A 65 -8.41 2.83 22.33
CA GLU A 65 -8.85 2.76 23.73
C GLU A 65 -8.46 4.04 24.50
N ALA A 66 -7.22 4.50 24.32
CA ALA A 66 -6.73 5.74 24.95
C ALA A 66 -7.49 6.99 24.48
N ALA A 67 -7.89 7.05 23.20
CA ALA A 67 -8.64 8.18 22.66
C ALA A 67 -10.07 8.29 23.25
N GLY A 68 -10.65 7.17 23.68
CA GLY A 68 -11.98 7.11 24.30
C GLY A 68 -13.06 7.76 23.43
N HIS A 69 -13.74 8.77 23.97
CA HIS A 69 -14.79 9.54 23.28
C HIS A 69 -14.30 10.85 22.64
N VAL A 70 -12.99 11.11 22.60
CA VAL A 70 -12.45 12.42 22.21
C VAL A 70 -12.24 12.54 20.69
N LEU A 71 -12.61 13.71 20.15
CA LEU A 71 -12.83 14.00 18.72
C LEU A 71 -11.58 14.55 17.99
N ASP A 72 -10.46 13.82 17.96
CA ASP A 72 -9.45 14.00 16.90
C ASP A 72 -9.78 13.10 15.72
N MET A 73 -10.66 13.57 14.82
CA MET A 73 -11.10 12.79 13.66
C MET A 73 -9.95 12.43 12.73
N GLN A 74 -8.97 13.33 12.55
CA GLN A 74 -7.85 13.11 11.64
C GLN A 74 -6.88 12.07 12.22
N GLY A 75 -6.51 12.21 13.49
CA GLY A 75 -5.68 11.23 14.19
C GLY A 75 -6.32 9.85 14.24
N LEU A 76 -7.62 9.78 14.55
CA LEU A 76 -8.38 8.53 14.57
C LEU A 76 -8.49 7.90 13.17
N GLY A 77 -8.68 8.71 12.13
CA GLY A 77 -8.66 8.27 10.74
C GLY A 77 -7.35 7.57 10.37
N GLY A 78 -6.21 8.19 10.71
CA GLY A 78 -4.89 7.59 10.50
C GLY A 78 -4.64 6.32 11.31
N ILE A 79 -5.13 6.25 12.55
CA ILE A 79 -5.05 5.04 13.38
C ILE A 79 -5.85 3.89 12.74
N TYR A 80 -7.07 4.16 12.27
CA TYR A 80 -7.89 3.16 11.57
C TYR A 80 -7.26 2.68 10.25
N GLU A 81 -6.63 3.57 9.49
CA GLU A 81 -5.89 3.18 8.28
C GLU A 81 -4.74 2.24 8.61
N GLY A 82 -3.90 2.60 9.58
CA GLY A 82 -2.77 1.77 10.00
C GLY A 82 -3.19 0.40 10.52
N LEU A 83 -4.30 0.35 11.28
CA LEU A 83 -4.90 -0.90 11.75
C LEU A 83 -5.40 -1.75 10.58
N ALA A 84 -6.09 -1.15 9.60
CA ALA A 84 -6.56 -1.85 8.41
C ALA A 84 -5.39 -2.48 7.61
N LEU A 85 -4.32 -1.72 7.36
CA LEU A 85 -3.13 -2.20 6.65
C LEU A 85 -2.42 -3.32 7.41
N SER A 86 -2.34 -3.23 8.74
CA SER A 86 -1.74 -4.27 9.58
C SER A 86 -2.57 -5.56 9.58
N LEU A 87 -3.91 -5.44 9.65
CA LEU A 87 -4.83 -6.57 9.55
C LEU A 87 -4.79 -7.24 8.17
N ARG A 88 -4.67 -6.47 7.08
CA ARG A 88 -4.45 -6.99 5.73
C ARG A 88 -3.18 -7.84 5.67
N LYS A 89 -2.05 -7.36 6.22
CA LYS A 89 -0.80 -8.13 6.26
C LYS A 89 -0.92 -9.45 7.02
N MET A 90 -1.88 -9.56 7.95
CA MET A 90 -2.20 -10.79 8.68
C MET A 90 -3.26 -11.66 8.00
N GLY A 91 -3.74 -11.28 6.81
CA GLY A 91 -4.81 -11.98 6.10
C GLY A 91 -6.21 -11.80 6.72
N GLN A 92 -6.38 -10.90 7.69
CA GLN A 92 -7.66 -10.62 8.35
C GLN A 92 -8.49 -9.63 7.54
N TYR A 93 -8.80 -9.98 6.29
CA TYR A 93 -9.38 -9.09 5.29
C TYR A 93 -10.72 -8.46 5.70
N GLY A 94 -11.62 -9.23 6.33
CA GLY A 94 -12.92 -8.71 6.77
C GLY A 94 -12.78 -7.58 7.81
N ARG A 95 -11.88 -7.75 8.80
CA ARG A 95 -11.59 -6.69 9.79
C ARG A 95 -10.86 -5.52 9.13
N ALA A 96 -9.94 -5.79 8.21
CA ALA A 96 -9.21 -4.75 7.49
C ALA A 96 -10.17 -3.82 6.73
N LEU A 97 -11.14 -4.38 5.99
CA LEU A 97 -12.15 -3.61 5.28
C LEU A 97 -13.06 -2.80 6.21
N ASP A 98 -13.46 -3.35 7.37
CA ASP A 98 -14.26 -2.60 8.35
C ASP A 98 -13.53 -1.36 8.87
N TYR A 99 -12.26 -1.49 9.27
CA TYR A 99 -11.47 -0.35 9.75
C TYR A 99 -11.13 0.64 8.62
N ALA A 100 -10.82 0.17 7.41
CA ALA A 100 -10.61 1.06 6.27
C ALA A 100 -11.88 1.87 5.95
N GLN A 101 -13.06 1.25 6.03
CA GLN A 101 -14.34 1.93 5.83
C GLN A 101 -14.65 2.95 6.94
N ARG A 102 -14.27 2.67 8.19
CA ARG A 102 -14.35 3.65 9.30
C ARG A 102 -13.45 4.85 9.04
N SER A 103 -12.20 4.62 8.63
CA SER A 103 -11.26 5.66 8.24
C SER A 103 -11.80 6.51 7.08
N LEU A 104 -12.35 5.87 6.05
CA LEU A 104 -12.90 6.54 4.87
C LEU A 104 -14.02 7.51 5.25
N ARG A 105 -14.94 7.10 6.13
CA ARG A 105 -16.02 7.99 6.61
C ARG A 105 -15.49 9.23 7.34
N LEU A 106 -14.40 9.09 8.10
CA LEU A 106 -13.77 10.23 8.80
C LEU A 106 -13.16 11.20 7.78
N PHE A 107 -12.37 10.71 6.83
CA PHE A 107 -11.75 11.58 5.82
C PHE A 107 -12.76 12.18 4.82
N GLN A 108 -13.88 11.51 4.54
CA GLN A 108 -15.00 12.10 3.82
C GLN A 108 -15.65 13.25 4.60
N THR A 109 -15.82 13.09 5.91
CA THR A 109 -16.35 14.15 6.80
C THR A 109 -15.39 15.34 6.87
N LEU A 110 -14.09 15.09 6.81
CA LEU A 110 -13.04 16.11 6.76
C LEU A 110 -12.86 16.72 5.36
N HIS A 111 -13.59 16.24 4.35
CA HIS A 111 -13.42 16.61 2.95
C HIS A 111 -11.98 16.41 2.41
N ASP A 112 -11.24 15.46 2.97
CA ASP A 112 -9.92 15.08 2.49
C ASP A 112 -10.05 14.08 1.33
N VAL A 113 -10.09 14.64 0.12
CA VAL A 113 -10.24 13.87 -1.13
C VAL A 113 -9.08 12.91 -1.33
N ARG A 114 -7.85 13.33 -1.04
CA ARG A 114 -6.66 12.52 -1.28
C ARG A 114 -6.64 11.30 -0.37
N MET A 115 -6.88 11.48 0.94
CA MET A 115 -6.94 10.37 1.88
C MET A 115 -8.13 9.44 1.60
N SER A 116 -9.28 10.00 1.20
CA SER A 116 -10.44 9.19 0.81
C SER A 116 -10.15 8.30 -0.41
N ALA A 117 -9.46 8.82 -1.42
CA ALA A 117 -9.03 8.02 -2.57
C ALA A 117 -7.96 6.98 -2.21
N GLN A 118 -7.01 7.32 -1.34
CA GLN A 118 -6.00 6.38 -0.84
C GLN A 118 -6.65 5.19 -0.11
N LEU A 119 -7.66 5.46 0.72
CA LEU A 119 -8.40 4.39 1.42
C LEU A 119 -9.20 3.53 0.45
N ARG A 120 -9.80 4.11 -0.59
CA ARG A 120 -10.43 3.32 -1.67
C ARG A 120 -9.43 2.43 -2.40
N ASN A 121 -8.24 2.94 -2.71
CA ASN A 121 -7.15 2.15 -3.29
C ASN A 121 -6.80 0.95 -2.39
N ASN A 122 -6.57 1.20 -1.10
CA ASN A 122 -6.23 0.15 -0.13
C ASN A 122 -7.34 -0.91 0.01
N MET A 123 -8.61 -0.48 0.05
CA MET A 123 -9.76 -1.39 0.10
C MET A 123 -9.90 -2.21 -1.19
N ALA A 124 -9.69 -1.59 -2.34
CA ALA A 124 -9.74 -2.25 -3.64
C ALA A 124 -8.65 -3.31 -3.79
N GLU A 125 -7.42 -3.03 -3.34
CA GLU A 125 -6.35 -4.04 -3.29
C GLU A 125 -6.71 -5.23 -2.40
N ILE A 126 -7.33 -4.99 -1.23
CA ILE A 126 -7.82 -6.08 -0.36
C ILE A 126 -8.88 -6.91 -1.08
N LEU A 127 -9.79 -6.27 -1.82
CA LEU A 127 -10.83 -6.96 -2.58
C LEU A 127 -10.25 -7.79 -3.73
N LEU A 128 -9.20 -7.32 -4.41
CA LEU A 128 -8.46 -8.13 -5.38
C LEU A 128 -7.84 -9.37 -4.73
N GLU A 129 -7.20 -9.22 -3.56
CA GLU A 129 -6.65 -10.36 -2.81
C GLU A 129 -7.73 -11.37 -2.39
N GLN A 130 -8.97 -10.92 -2.22
CA GLN A 130 -10.13 -11.78 -1.95
C GLN A 130 -10.81 -12.34 -3.20
N GLY A 131 -10.30 -12.07 -4.40
CA GLY A 131 -10.91 -12.51 -5.66
C GLY A 131 -12.25 -11.82 -5.96
N ARG A 132 -12.39 -10.55 -5.57
CA ARG A 132 -13.58 -9.71 -5.82
C ARG A 132 -13.24 -8.52 -6.74
N PRO A 133 -12.83 -8.79 -8.00
CA PRO A 133 -12.33 -7.74 -8.89
C PRO A 133 -13.40 -6.74 -9.33
N GLU A 134 -14.69 -7.10 -9.40
CA GLU A 134 -15.77 -6.17 -9.72
C GLU A 134 -15.91 -5.07 -8.65
N ASP A 135 -15.88 -5.46 -7.37
CA ASP A 135 -15.94 -4.53 -6.25
C ASP A 135 -14.69 -3.66 -6.17
N ALA A 136 -13.52 -4.24 -6.43
CA ALA A 136 -12.25 -3.51 -6.47
C ALA A 136 -12.26 -2.45 -7.58
N LYS A 137 -12.67 -2.83 -8.81
CA LYS A 137 -12.75 -1.93 -9.95
C LYS A 137 -13.61 -0.71 -9.65
N ARG A 138 -14.78 -0.91 -9.02
CA ARG A 138 -15.66 0.19 -8.61
C ARG A 138 -14.95 1.18 -7.68
N LEU A 139 -14.27 0.70 -6.64
CA LEU A 139 -13.56 1.56 -5.69
C LEU A 139 -12.40 2.31 -6.34
N PHE A 140 -11.64 1.65 -7.23
CA PHE A 140 -10.59 2.32 -8.00
C PHE A 140 -11.15 3.42 -8.90
N LEU A 141 -12.26 3.16 -9.61
CA LEU A 141 -12.90 4.16 -10.48
C LEU A 141 -13.42 5.36 -9.69
N GLU A 142 -14.10 5.12 -8.56
CA GLU A 142 -14.59 6.20 -7.68
C GLU A 142 -13.44 7.10 -7.20
N GLY A 143 -12.35 6.52 -6.73
CA GLY A 143 -11.18 7.30 -6.29
C GLY A 143 -10.47 7.99 -7.45
N ALA A 144 -10.36 7.35 -8.62
CA ALA A 144 -9.71 7.95 -9.79
C ALA A 144 -10.50 9.16 -10.32
N ASP A 145 -11.84 9.08 -10.34
CA ASP A 145 -12.73 10.19 -10.70
C ASP A 145 -12.56 11.37 -9.72
N GLU A 146 -12.55 11.10 -8.41
CA GLU A 146 -12.31 12.11 -7.38
C GLU A 146 -10.95 12.82 -7.55
N LEU A 147 -9.88 12.05 -7.73
CA LEU A 147 -8.52 12.58 -7.92
C LEU A 147 -8.36 13.35 -9.23
N SER A 148 -9.02 12.89 -10.30
CA SER A 148 -9.01 13.58 -11.59
C SER A 148 -9.63 14.97 -11.49
N ARG A 149 -10.72 15.13 -10.72
CA ARG A 149 -11.38 16.44 -10.50
C ARG A 149 -10.51 17.43 -9.75
N VAL A 150 -9.68 16.97 -8.82
CA VAL A 150 -8.78 17.83 -8.05
C VAL A 150 -7.38 17.94 -8.66
N GLY A 151 -7.13 17.26 -9.79
CA GLY A 151 -5.87 17.31 -10.51
C GLY A 151 -4.70 16.65 -9.78
N ASP A 152 -4.96 15.63 -8.95
CA ASP A 152 -3.92 14.92 -8.22
C ASP A 152 -3.16 13.99 -9.16
N LYS A 153 -1.94 14.37 -9.54
CA LYS A 153 -1.11 13.62 -10.49
C LYS A 153 -0.28 12.52 -9.84
N GLU A 154 -0.22 12.48 -8.50
CA GLU A 154 0.67 11.56 -7.79
C GLU A 154 -0.05 10.25 -7.44
N LEU A 155 -1.30 10.33 -6.97
CA LEU A 155 -2.05 9.13 -6.57
C LEU A 155 -2.91 8.57 -7.70
N LEU A 156 -3.35 9.41 -8.64
CA LEU A 156 -4.20 9.00 -9.77
C LEU A 156 -3.65 7.80 -10.58
N PRO A 157 -2.35 7.74 -10.94
CA PRO A 157 -1.84 6.62 -11.74
C PRO A 157 -1.97 5.27 -11.03
N HIS A 158 -1.87 5.24 -9.69
CA HIS A 158 -2.02 4.01 -8.91
C HIS A 158 -3.44 3.46 -9.03
N LEU A 159 -4.47 4.32 -8.92
CA LEU A 159 -5.85 3.89 -9.06
C LEU A 159 -6.17 3.46 -10.49
N LEU A 160 -5.64 4.16 -11.50
CA LEU A 160 -5.80 3.78 -12.91
C LEU A 160 -5.15 2.42 -13.20
N ALA A 161 -3.95 2.18 -12.66
CA ALA A 161 -3.30 0.87 -12.75
C ALA A 161 -4.14 -0.21 -12.04
N GLY A 162 -4.72 0.11 -10.88
CA GLY A 162 -5.65 -0.77 -10.16
C GLY A 162 -6.90 -1.13 -10.95
N VAL A 163 -7.49 -0.18 -11.70
CA VAL A 163 -8.60 -0.46 -12.64
C VAL A 163 -8.16 -1.49 -13.69
N ALA A 164 -7.00 -1.29 -14.31
CA ALA A 164 -6.48 -2.21 -15.32
C ALA A 164 -6.16 -3.59 -14.74
N GLU A 165 -5.64 -3.66 -13.51
CA GLU A 165 -5.42 -4.94 -12.80
C GLU A 165 -6.74 -5.65 -12.52
N ALA A 166 -7.78 -4.92 -12.07
CA ALA A 166 -9.11 -5.50 -11.87
C ALA A 166 -9.73 -6.01 -13.18
N ASP A 167 -9.59 -5.27 -14.28
CA ASP A 167 -10.04 -5.72 -15.62
C ASP A 167 -9.31 -6.98 -16.09
N LEU A 168 -8.02 -7.10 -15.80
CA LEU A 168 -7.25 -8.30 -16.10
C LEU A 168 -7.77 -9.52 -15.33
N GLU A 169 -8.11 -9.37 -14.04
CA GLU A 169 -8.69 -10.43 -13.21
C GLU A 169 -10.10 -10.83 -13.68
N LEU A 170 -10.87 -9.87 -14.21
CA LEU A 170 -12.17 -10.12 -14.85
C LEU A 170 -12.06 -10.83 -16.21
N GLY A 171 -10.85 -10.89 -16.79
CA GLY A 171 -10.62 -11.39 -18.13
C GLY A 171 -10.98 -10.40 -19.24
N ALA A 172 -11.26 -9.14 -18.89
CA ALA A 172 -11.48 -8.02 -19.81
C ALA A 172 -10.13 -7.48 -20.31
N VAL A 173 -9.43 -8.30 -21.12
CA VAL A 173 -8.01 -8.05 -21.44
C VAL A 173 -7.84 -6.81 -22.32
N GLU A 174 -8.77 -6.54 -23.23
CA GLU A 174 -8.78 -5.35 -24.08
C GLU A 174 -8.96 -4.05 -23.27
N GLU A 175 -9.87 -4.07 -22.31
CA GLU A 175 -10.08 -2.96 -21.36
C GLU A 175 -8.85 -2.76 -20.48
N ALA A 176 -8.25 -3.85 -19.99
CA ALA A 176 -7.01 -3.79 -19.21
C ALA A 176 -5.85 -3.19 -20.03
N GLU A 177 -5.70 -3.59 -21.30
CA GLU A 177 -4.68 -3.07 -22.23
C GLU A 177 -4.85 -1.56 -22.47
N THR A 178 -6.11 -1.11 -22.65
CA THR A 178 -6.41 0.32 -22.78
C THR A 178 -6.15 1.08 -21.48
N GLY A 179 -6.63 0.55 -20.35
CA GLY A 179 -6.50 1.17 -19.04
C GLY A 179 -5.05 1.30 -18.59
N ILE A 180 -4.21 0.30 -18.85
CA ILE A 180 -2.81 0.34 -18.44
C ILE A 180 -1.99 1.34 -19.26
N ALA A 181 -2.33 1.57 -20.52
CA ALA A 181 -1.71 2.61 -21.33
C ALA A 181 -1.97 4.00 -20.73
N ILE A 182 -3.22 4.26 -20.31
CA ILE A 182 -3.59 5.51 -19.63
C ILE A 182 -2.84 5.65 -18.28
N ALA A 183 -2.75 4.57 -17.51
CA ALA A 183 -2.02 4.58 -16.24
C ALA A 183 -0.53 4.85 -16.42
N LEU A 184 0.11 4.28 -17.44
CA LEU A 184 1.51 4.54 -17.78
C LEU A 184 1.73 6.00 -18.19
N GLU A 185 0.87 6.57 -19.02
CA GLU A 185 0.94 7.99 -19.40
C GLU A 185 0.79 8.90 -18.18
N ALA A 186 -0.16 8.59 -17.29
CA ALA A 186 -0.34 9.32 -16.04
C ALA A 186 0.88 9.18 -15.11
N ALA A 187 1.56 8.03 -15.11
CA ALA A 187 2.75 7.80 -14.31
C ALA A 187 3.98 8.59 -14.82
N GLU A 188 4.07 8.93 -16.11
CA GLU A 188 5.17 9.75 -16.65
C GLU A 188 5.17 11.18 -16.10
N VAL A 189 4.00 11.72 -15.73
CA VAL A 189 3.88 13.06 -15.13
C VAL A 189 3.91 13.05 -13.60
N SER A 190 3.88 11.87 -12.98
CA SER A 190 4.01 11.71 -11.53
C SER A 190 5.47 11.80 -11.09
N LYS A 191 5.69 12.35 -9.89
CA LYS A 191 6.99 12.34 -9.22
C LYS A 191 7.18 11.12 -8.34
N ASP A 192 6.16 10.29 -8.18
CA ASP A 192 6.24 9.04 -7.45
C ASP A 192 6.75 7.91 -8.37
N PRO A 193 8.00 7.44 -8.21
CA PRO A 193 8.52 6.35 -9.02
C PRO A 193 7.76 5.02 -8.80
N LEU A 194 7.04 4.87 -7.68
CA LEU A 194 6.25 3.66 -7.43
C LEU A 194 5.03 3.57 -8.35
N ALA A 195 4.47 4.71 -8.79
CA ALA A 195 3.39 4.73 -9.78
C ALA A 195 3.82 4.05 -11.08
N ARG A 196 5.01 4.43 -11.58
CA ARG A 196 5.60 3.82 -12.77
C ARG A 196 5.88 2.33 -12.57
N LEU A 197 6.44 1.96 -11.42
CA LEU A 197 6.77 0.58 -11.09
C LEU A 197 5.54 -0.33 -11.13
N GLU A 198 4.46 0.08 -10.46
CA GLU A 198 3.24 -0.73 -10.38
C GLU A 198 2.52 -0.81 -11.73
N ALA A 199 2.45 0.29 -12.49
CA ALA A 199 1.91 0.28 -13.84
C ALA A 199 2.70 -0.65 -14.78
N LEU A 200 4.04 -0.63 -14.71
CA LEU A 200 4.87 -1.56 -15.49
C LEU A 200 4.69 -3.02 -15.08
N ARG A 201 4.56 -3.30 -13.77
CA ARG A 201 4.27 -4.66 -13.27
C ARG A 201 2.97 -5.19 -13.87
N ILE A 202 1.91 -4.39 -13.84
CA ILE A 202 0.59 -4.77 -14.37
C ILE A 202 0.63 -4.88 -15.90
N ALA A 203 1.32 -3.97 -16.59
CA ALA A 203 1.53 -4.06 -18.05
C ALA A 203 2.23 -5.35 -18.45
N GLY A 204 3.21 -5.83 -17.66
CA GLY A 204 3.85 -7.12 -17.86
C GLY A 204 2.86 -8.29 -17.78
N ARG A 205 1.97 -8.28 -16.79
CA ARG A 205 0.92 -9.29 -16.64
C ARG A 205 -0.08 -9.26 -17.81
N ILE A 206 -0.48 -8.08 -18.26
CA ILE A 206 -1.40 -7.89 -19.39
C ILE A 206 -0.76 -8.39 -20.70
N SER A 207 0.47 -7.99 -21.00
CA SER A 207 1.20 -8.43 -22.20
C SER A 207 1.35 -9.97 -22.25
N HIS A 208 1.56 -10.61 -21.10
CA HIS A 208 1.59 -12.07 -21.02
C HIS A 208 0.26 -12.70 -21.39
N ARG A 209 -0.85 -12.19 -20.84
CA ARG A 209 -2.20 -12.66 -21.17
C ARG A 209 -2.57 -12.45 -22.64
N ARG A 210 -1.95 -11.46 -23.32
CA ARG A 210 -2.06 -11.22 -24.77
C ARG A 210 -1.15 -12.11 -25.62
N GLY A 211 -0.36 -13.00 -25.02
CA GLY A 211 0.57 -13.86 -25.74
C GLY A 211 1.80 -13.11 -26.29
N GLN A 212 2.20 -12.02 -25.63
CA GLN A 212 3.36 -11.19 -26.00
C GLN A 212 4.49 -11.33 -24.97
N PRO A 213 5.14 -12.51 -24.85
CA PRO A 213 6.08 -12.80 -23.77
C PRO A 213 7.34 -11.92 -23.78
N ALA A 214 7.79 -11.49 -24.97
CA ALA A 214 8.92 -10.56 -25.09
C ALA A 214 8.59 -9.18 -24.52
N LEU A 215 7.38 -8.66 -24.78
CA LEU A 215 6.93 -7.38 -24.24
C LEU A 215 6.66 -7.49 -22.74
N ALA A 216 6.07 -8.60 -22.29
CA ALA A 216 5.88 -8.87 -20.87
C ALA A 216 7.21 -8.85 -20.10
N ARG A 217 8.24 -9.53 -20.63
CA ARG A 217 9.61 -9.51 -20.08
C ARG A 217 10.16 -8.08 -20.00
N ALA A 218 10.02 -7.29 -21.07
CA ALA A 218 10.50 -5.91 -21.09
C ALA A 218 9.84 -5.05 -20.00
N HIS A 219 8.52 -5.19 -19.80
CA HIS A 219 7.80 -4.48 -18.74
C HIS A 219 8.28 -4.89 -17.33
N PHE A 220 8.44 -6.19 -17.07
CA PHE A 220 8.96 -6.66 -15.77
C PHE A 220 10.39 -6.21 -15.50
N GLU A 221 11.26 -6.25 -16.50
CA GLU A 221 12.65 -5.77 -16.37
C GLU A 221 12.71 -4.27 -16.12
N ALA A 222 11.84 -3.49 -16.76
CA ALA A 222 11.70 -2.06 -16.48
C ALA A 222 11.20 -1.81 -15.04
N ALA A 223 10.19 -2.57 -14.58
CA ALA A 223 9.70 -2.45 -13.20
C ALA A 223 10.79 -2.80 -12.16
N LEU A 224 11.61 -3.82 -12.41
CA LEU A 224 12.73 -4.19 -11.53
C LEU A 224 13.82 -3.11 -11.50
N LYS A 225 14.11 -2.49 -12.63
CA LYS A 225 15.04 -1.36 -12.69
C LYS A 225 14.56 -0.21 -11.81
N VAL A 226 13.28 0.14 -11.87
CA VAL A 226 12.68 1.16 -10.99
C VAL A 226 12.77 0.73 -9.53
N ALA A 227 12.51 -0.55 -9.22
CA ALA A 227 12.62 -1.07 -7.85
C ALA A 227 14.03 -0.92 -7.26
N ASP A 228 15.05 -1.14 -8.10
CA ASP A 228 16.47 -0.96 -7.74
C ASP A 228 16.82 0.53 -7.56
N GLU A 229 16.33 1.41 -8.44
CA GLU A 229 16.54 2.87 -8.35
C GLU A 229 15.92 3.47 -7.08
N VAL A 230 14.73 2.99 -6.69
CA VAL A 230 14.04 3.42 -5.46
C VAL A 230 14.64 2.79 -4.20
N GLY A 231 15.43 1.73 -4.36
CA GLY A 231 16.00 0.97 -3.24
C GLY A 231 14.92 0.34 -2.36
N SER A 232 13.88 -0.25 -2.97
CA SER A 232 12.75 -0.88 -2.26
C SER A 232 12.82 -2.41 -2.38
N PRO A 233 13.34 -3.13 -1.36
CA PRO A 233 13.37 -4.59 -1.37
C PRO A 233 11.97 -5.22 -1.43
N ALA A 234 10.96 -4.56 -0.83
CA ALA A 234 9.58 -5.02 -0.88
C ALA A 234 8.99 -4.95 -2.29
N SER A 235 9.18 -3.83 -3.00
CA SER A 235 8.73 -3.68 -4.38
C SER A 235 9.46 -4.64 -5.31
N LYS A 236 10.78 -4.78 -5.13
CA LYS A 236 11.58 -5.76 -5.88
C LYS A 236 11.07 -7.19 -5.66
N SER A 237 10.79 -7.56 -4.41
CA SER A 237 10.23 -8.86 -4.07
C SER A 237 8.92 -9.13 -4.80
N ARG A 238 7.99 -8.17 -4.79
CA ARG A 238 6.68 -8.26 -5.47
C ARG A 238 6.84 -8.45 -6.98
N VAL A 239 7.62 -7.58 -7.62
CA VAL A 239 7.84 -7.64 -9.08
C VAL A 239 8.54 -8.94 -9.48
N SER A 240 9.58 -9.37 -8.75
CA SER A 240 10.28 -10.63 -9.01
C SER A 240 9.37 -11.84 -8.83
N TYR A 241 8.46 -11.83 -7.85
CA TYR A 241 7.50 -12.91 -7.64
C TYR A 241 6.51 -13.04 -8.81
N ASP A 242 5.88 -11.94 -9.22
CA ASP A 242 4.95 -11.93 -10.35
C ASP A 242 5.64 -12.34 -11.66
N TYR A 243 6.88 -11.88 -11.87
CA TYR A 243 7.65 -12.28 -13.03
C TYR A 243 8.03 -13.77 -13.00
N ALA A 244 8.34 -14.32 -11.82
CA ALA A 244 8.62 -15.75 -11.67
C ALA A 244 7.41 -16.62 -12.03
N ARG A 245 6.22 -16.22 -11.57
CA ARG A 245 4.95 -16.92 -11.89
C ARG A 245 4.68 -16.95 -13.38
N LEU A 246 4.95 -15.84 -14.07
CA LEU A 246 4.86 -15.77 -15.53
C LEU A 246 5.82 -16.76 -16.19
N LEU A 247 7.10 -16.71 -15.83
CA LEU A 247 8.13 -17.58 -16.42
C LEU A 247 7.82 -19.06 -16.19
N GLU A 248 7.24 -19.40 -15.03
CA GLU A 248 6.76 -20.75 -14.73
C GLU A 248 5.60 -21.16 -15.65
N ALA A 249 4.63 -20.28 -15.88
CA ALA A 249 3.52 -20.53 -16.80
C ALA A 249 4.00 -20.73 -18.25
N ASP A 250 5.08 -20.04 -18.66
CA ASP A 250 5.72 -20.19 -19.97
C ASP A 250 6.65 -21.41 -20.07
N GLY A 251 6.83 -22.17 -18.97
CA GLY A 251 7.69 -23.35 -18.92
C GLY A 251 9.19 -23.06 -18.75
N ASP A 252 9.60 -21.80 -18.60
CA ASP A 252 10.99 -21.41 -18.33
C ASP A 252 11.33 -21.55 -16.83
N ARG A 253 11.32 -22.81 -16.38
CA ARG A 253 11.53 -23.17 -14.97
C ARG A 253 12.87 -22.68 -14.42
N SER A 254 13.90 -22.65 -15.26
CA SER A 254 15.24 -22.21 -14.88
C SER A 254 15.28 -20.71 -14.55
N GLN A 255 14.60 -19.88 -15.34
CA GLN A 255 14.49 -18.44 -15.04
C GLN A 255 13.51 -18.19 -13.90
N ALA A 256 12.39 -18.92 -13.85
CA ALA A 256 11.41 -18.80 -12.77
C ALA A 256 12.06 -19.04 -11.39
N ILE A 257 12.86 -20.10 -11.22
CA ILE A 257 13.57 -20.38 -9.96
C ILE A 257 14.50 -19.22 -9.56
N ARG A 258 15.19 -18.59 -10.51
CA ARG A 258 16.05 -17.44 -10.22
C ARG A 258 15.24 -16.25 -9.73
N ARG A 259 14.11 -15.97 -10.37
CA ARG A 259 13.22 -14.87 -9.97
C ARG A 259 12.52 -15.13 -8.63
N TYR A 260 12.11 -16.36 -8.35
CA TYR A 260 11.61 -16.75 -7.03
C TYR A 260 12.68 -16.58 -5.93
N ARG A 261 13.93 -16.95 -6.21
CA ARG A 261 15.04 -16.73 -5.27
C ARG A 261 15.27 -15.24 -5.02
N GLU A 262 15.31 -14.43 -6.08
CA GLU A 262 15.43 -12.97 -5.95
C GLU A 262 14.28 -12.37 -5.13
N ALA A 263 13.06 -12.86 -5.34
CA ALA A 263 11.89 -12.44 -4.58
C ALA A 263 12.04 -12.76 -3.08
N TYR A 264 12.50 -13.97 -2.75
CA TYR A 264 12.73 -14.42 -1.39
C TYR A 264 13.86 -13.65 -0.70
N GLU A 265 15.01 -13.48 -1.36
CA GLU A 265 16.15 -12.74 -0.82
C GLU A 265 15.83 -11.25 -0.61
N SER A 266 15.08 -10.65 -1.54
CA SER A 266 14.63 -9.26 -1.40
C SER A 266 13.61 -9.12 -0.26
N ARG A 267 12.75 -10.13 -0.07
CA ARG A 267 11.85 -10.17 1.09
C ARG A 267 12.63 -10.19 2.39
N LEU A 268 13.64 -11.05 2.55
CA LEU A 268 14.48 -11.10 3.76
C LEU A 268 15.20 -9.78 4.08
N ARG A 269 15.44 -8.94 3.07
CA ARG A 269 16.04 -7.61 3.23
C ARG A 269 15.02 -6.51 3.49
N ALA A 270 13.73 -6.79 3.31
CA ALA A 270 12.67 -5.85 3.67
C ALA A 270 12.54 -5.77 5.20
N PRO A 271 12.22 -4.59 5.76
CA PRO A 271 11.99 -4.46 7.20
C PRO A 271 10.91 -5.44 7.70
N GLY A 272 11.26 -6.29 8.67
CA GLY A 272 10.35 -7.24 9.32
C GLY A 272 10.10 -8.58 8.63
N ALA A 273 11.05 -9.03 7.83
CA ALA A 273 11.07 -10.40 7.32
C ALA A 273 11.64 -11.42 8.32
#